data_AF-A0A952TJF7-F1
#
_entry.id   AF-A0A952TJF7-F1
#
_cell.length_a   1.000
_cell.length_b   1.000
_cell.length_c   1.000
_cell.angle_alpha   90.00
_cell.angle_beta   90.00
_cell.angle_gamma   90.00
#
_symmetry.space_group_name_H-M   'P 1'
#
loop_
_entity.id
_entity.type
_entity.pdbx_description
1 polymer ?
#
loop_
_entity_poly.entity_id
_entity_poly.type
_entity_poly.pdbx_seq_one_letter_code
_entity_poly.pdbx_strand_id
1 'polypeptide(L)'
;MALFFGSQAGSPALAAGKVETYQDLIEKAYNLSLQKDRLQAVNLLVSAAQRESKKGQTPKELLTALDEVSTVFYSDKAQQAFELALSLRVTDPGLANTKLTEAARIEPDNLQILLEQFRLQIAGGDCDGAHRGAQKALDRNPFPEDLRLAAAQAALCAGRLQDFQTLRSAIDAKKSPREIFWLALDLEQSHRTSNFGRGRELSVQLSKADTAFPEAFYWLWKFNQGLKIPDERAGTKYLALCKSLSSRLTRQYLAEPRLCRRQAEVEAEIKKSRVTE
;
A
#
# COMPACT_ATOMS: atom_id res chain seq x y z
N MET A 1 -52.57 -7.47 65.57
CA MET A 1 -51.13 -7.65 65.80
C MET A 1 -50.54 -8.20 64.50
N ALA A 2 -50.07 -7.32 63.62
CA ALA A 2 -49.53 -7.69 62.31
C ALA A 2 -48.10 -7.10 62.23
N LEU A 3 -47.11 -7.98 62.18
CA LEU A 3 -45.69 -7.62 62.11
C LEU A 3 -45.29 -7.52 60.63
N PHE A 4 -45.04 -6.30 60.16
CA PHE A 4 -44.42 -6.01 58.88
C PHE A 4 -42.90 -6.10 59.03
N PHE A 5 -42.27 -7.11 58.43
CA PHE A 5 -40.82 -7.18 58.26
C PHE A 5 -40.42 -6.44 57.00
N GLY A 6 -39.85 -5.25 57.17
CA GLY A 6 -39.18 -4.52 56.09
C GLY A 6 -37.80 -5.13 55.82
N SER A 7 -37.63 -5.77 54.67
CA SER A 7 -36.33 -6.20 54.15
C SER A 7 -35.74 -5.05 53.32
N GLN A 8 -34.70 -4.40 53.84
CA GLN A 8 -33.87 -3.47 53.07
C GLN A 8 -32.85 -4.29 52.26
N ALA A 9 -33.10 -4.42 50.96
CA ALA A 9 -32.10 -4.89 50.01
C ALA A 9 -31.06 -3.78 49.79
N GLY A 10 -29.86 -3.97 50.32
CA GLY A 10 -28.72 -3.10 50.03
C GLY A 10 -28.27 -3.29 48.57
N SER A 11 -28.36 -2.24 47.77
CA SER A 11 -27.81 -2.22 46.41
C SER A 11 -26.28 -2.43 46.45
N PRO A 12 -25.72 -3.35 45.66
CA PRO A 12 -24.28 -3.51 45.58
C PRO A 12 -23.68 -2.26 44.93
N ALA A 13 -22.70 -1.66 45.62
CA ALA A 13 -21.89 -0.59 45.06
C ALA A 13 -21.16 -1.13 43.82
N LEU A 14 -21.56 -0.67 42.63
CA LEU A 14 -20.86 -0.91 41.38
C LEU A 14 -19.42 -0.40 41.55
N ALA A 15 -18.46 -1.32 41.65
CA ALA A 15 -17.05 -1.00 41.63
C ALA A 15 -16.77 -0.16 40.38
N ALA A 16 -16.35 1.09 40.57
CA ALA A 16 -15.97 1.97 39.47
C ALA A 16 -14.86 1.28 38.67
N GLY A 17 -15.21 0.75 37.50
CA GLY A 17 -14.28 0.05 36.63
C GLY A 17 -13.11 0.98 36.32
N LYS A 18 -11.89 0.53 36.63
CA LYS A 18 -10.66 1.24 36.27
C LYS A 18 -10.71 1.50 34.76
N VAL A 19 -10.74 2.77 34.36
CA VAL A 19 -10.78 3.16 32.95
C VAL A 19 -9.48 2.66 32.31
N GLU A 20 -9.57 1.72 31.38
CA GLU A 20 -8.42 1.24 30.60
C GLU A 20 -7.77 2.44 29.90
N THR A 21 -6.47 2.63 30.10
CA THR A 21 -5.67 3.66 29.42
C THR A 21 -5.25 3.18 28.03
N TYR A 22 -4.81 4.10 27.16
CA TYR A 22 -4.32 3.70 25.84
C TYR A 22 -3.07 2.80 25.92
N GLN A 23 -2.26 2.93 26.98
CA GLN A 23 -1.10 2.07 27.23
C GLN A 23 -1.52 0.65 27.56
N ASP A 24 -2.56 0.48 28.39
CA ASP A 24 -3.14 -0.83 28.69
C ASP A 24 -3.66 -1.53 27.40
N LEU A 25 -4.24 -0.75 26.47
CA LEU A 25 -4.70 -1.27 25.17
C LEU A 25 -3.55 -1.72 24.26
N ILE A 26 -2.43 -0.97 24.25
CA ILE A 26 -1.23 -1.35 23.51
C ILE A 26 -0.62 -2.64 24.08
N GLU A 27 -0.47 -2.74 25.40
CA GLU A 27 0.04 -3.94 26.06
C GLU A 27 -0.84 -5.16 25.77
N LYS A 28 -2.16 -4.99 25.85
CA LYS A 28 -3.13 -6.03 25.50
C LYS A 28 -3.03 -6.46 24.04
N ALA A 29 -2.80 -5.52 23.10
CA ALA A 29 -2.60 -5.83 21.69
C ALA A 29 -1.30 -6.61 21.46
N TYR A 30 -0.19 -6.27 22.14
CA TYR A 30 1.03 -7.06 22.07
C TYR A 30 0.86 -8.46 22.66
N ASN A 31 0.13 -8.61 23.76
CA ASN A 31 -0.18 -9.91 24.32
C ASN A 31 -1.01 -10.78 23.37
N LEU A 32 -1.99 -10.20 22.67
CA LEU A 32 -2.74 -10.88 21.60
C LEU A 32 -1.81 -11.26 20.42
N SER A 33 -0.89 -10.37 20.06
CA SER A 33 0.14 -10.61 19.03
C SER A 33 1.05 -11.79 19.38
N LEU A 34 1.49 -11.89 20.65
CA LEU A 34 2.27 -13.05 21.17
C LEU A 34 1.48 -14.36 21.14
N GLN A 35 0.16 -14.28 21.32
CA GLN A 35 -0.77 -15.41 21.16
C GLN A 35 -1.09 -15.72 19.70
N LYS A 36 -0.48 -15.00 18.75
CA LYS A 36 -0.70 -15.10 17.30
C LYS A 36 -2.11 -14.71 16.85
N ASP A 37 -2.83 -13.93 17.66
CA ASP A 37 -4.15 -13.40 17.32
C ASP A 37 -4.05 -11.96 16.79
N ARG A 38 -3.46 -11.84 15.59
CA ARG A 38 -3.27 -10.54 14.91
C ARG A 38 -4.59 -9.81 14.69
N LEU A 39 -5.64 -10.54 14.31
CA LEU A 39 -6.92 -9.92 13.95
C LEU A 39 -7.55 -9.21 15.16
N GLN A 40 -7.57 -9.86 16.32
CA GLN A 40 -8.06 -9.20 17.53
C GLN A 40 -7.17 -8.03 17.96
N ALA A 41 -5.85 -8.19 17.88
CA ALA A 41 -4.92 -7.12 18.23
C ALA A 41 -5.07 -5.87 17.35
N VAL A 42 -5.19 -6.07 16.03
CA VAL A 42 -5.43 -4.99 15.06
C VAL A 42 -6.77 -4.32 15.33
N ASN A 43 -7.86 -5.09 15.51
CA ASN A 43 -9.18 -4.53 15.77
C ASN A 43 -9.23 -3.69 17.06
N LEU A 44 -8.52 -4.14 18.11
CA LEU A 44 -8.39 -3.42 19.37
C LEU A 44 -7.72 -2.05 19.15
N LEU A 45 -6.57 -2.04 18.48
CA LEU A 45 -5.79 -0.82 18.22
C LEU A 45 -6.49 0.13 17.25
N VAL A 46 -7.16 -0.40 16.21
CA VAL A 46 -7.97 0.41 15.29
C VAL A 46 -9.10 1.10 16.04
N SER A 47 -9.83 0.36 16.88
CA SER A 47 -10.93 0.91 17.68
C SER A 47 -10.45 1.94 18.71
N ALA A 48 -9.23 1.77 19.25
CA ALA A 48 -8.60 2.75 20.14
C ALA A 48 -8.22 4.02 19.37
N ALA A 49 -7.50 3.89 18.25
CA ALA A 49 -7.03 5.00 17.43
C ALA A 49 -8.19 5.85 16.86
N GLN A 50 -9.35 5.23 16.58
CA GLN A 50 -10.54 5.95 16.12
C GLN A 50 -11.21 6.83 17.20
N ARG A 51 -11.03 6.49 18.49
CA ARG A 51 -11.61 7.24 19.62
C ARG A 51 -10.75 8.44 20.04
N GLU A 52 -9.47 8.40 19.72
CA GLU A 52 -8.52 9.43 20.11
C GLU A 52 -8.55 10.66 19.18
N SER A 53 -8.15 11.82 19.72
CA SER A 53 -7.91 13.02 18.92
C SER A 53 -6.84 12.74 17.86
N LYS A 54 -7.05 13.21 16.62
CA LYS A 54 -6.06 13.09 15.52
C LYS A 54 -4.74 13.83 15.79
N LYS A 55 -4.71 14.71 16.82
CA LYS A 55 -3.54 15.47 17.23
C LYS A 55 -3.11 15.01 18.62
N GLY A 56 -1.83 14.70 18.78
CA GLY A 56 -1.24 14.36 20.08
C GLY A 56 -0.17 13.28 19.95
N GLN A 57 0.36 12.87 21.10
CA GLN A 57 1.32 11.77 21.22
C GLN A 57 0.61 10.41 21.21
N THR A 58 -0.51 10.30 21.94
CA THR A 58 -1.35 9.09 22.02
C THR A 58 -1.72 8.44 20.68
N PRO A 59 -2.29 9.17 19.69
CA PRO A 59 -2.59 8.57 18.39
C PRO A 59 -1.32 8.09 17.66
N LYS A 60 -0.16 8.73 17.86
CA LYS A 60 1.09 8.28 17.23
C LYS A 60 1.53 6.93 17.81
N GLU A 61 1.51 6.80 19.14
CA GLU A 61 1.88 5.55 19.82
C GLU A 61 0.94 4.40 19.45
N LEU A 62 -0.38 4.64 19.38
CA LEU A 62 -1.35 3.65 18.92
C LEU A 62 -1.09 3.23 17.47
N LEU A 63 -0.78 4.18 16.58
CA LEU A 63 -0.51 3.89 15.17
C LEU A 63 0.82 3.16 14.97
N THR A 64 1.84 3.47 15.77
CA THR A 64 3.11 2.72 15.78
C THR A 64 2.89 1.29 16.23
N ALA A 65 2.18 1.07 17.35
CA ALA A 65 1.86 -0.28 17.81
C ALA A 65 1.01 -1.05 16.78
N LEU A 66 0.07 -0.36 16.11
CA LEU A 66 -0.77 -0.95 15.07
C LEU A 66 0.07 -1.38 13.85
N ASP A 67 1.01 -0.54 13.40
CA ASP A 67 1.92 -0.88 12.32
C ASP A 67 2.75 -2.12 12.67
N GLU A 68 3.39 -2.13 13.85
CA GLU A 68 4.21 -3.26 14.32
C GLU A 68 3.41 -4.56 14.38
N VAL A 69 2.24 -4.55 15.03
CA VAL A 69 1.41 -5.76 15.16
C VAL A 69 0.86 -6.23 13.81
N SER A 70 0.52 -5.30 12.92
CA SER A 70 0.00 -5.63 11.59
C SER A 70 1.05 -6.23 10.65
N THR A 71 2.34 -5.93 10.87
CA THR A 71 3.41 -6.26 9.93
C THR A 71 4.42 -7.29 10.44
N VAL A 72 4.54 -7.50 11.75
CA VAL A 72 5.49 -8.47 12.32
C VAL A 72 5.15 -9.90 11.87
N PHE A 73 6.17 -10.68 11.51
CA PHE A 73 6.04 -12.10 11.21
C PHE A 73 6.07 -12.91 12.52
N TYR A 74 5.13 -13.83 12.69
CA TYR A 74 5.08 -14.78 13.82
C TYR A 74 5.77 -16.11 13.51
N SER A 75 6.19 -16.31 12.26
CA SER A 75 6.85 -17.52 11.79
C SER A 75 8.00 -17.20 10.84
N ASP A 76 9.19 -17.72 11.16
CA ASP A 76 10.37 -17.67 10.27
C ASP A 76 10.06 -18.26 8.89
N LYS A 77 9.21 -19.30 8.83
CA LYS A 77 8.81 -19.91 7.57
C LYS A 77 7.99 -18.94 6.69
N ALA A 78 7.08 -18.18 7.29
CA ALA A 78 6.30 -17.18 6.57
C ALA A 78 7.21 -16.05 6.07
N GLN A 79 8.13 -15.58 6.92
CA GLN A 79 9.11 -14.56 6.56
C GLN A 79 10.03 -15.01 5.41
N GLN A 80 10.56 -16.24 5.47
CA GLN A 80 11.41 -16.80 4.42
C GLN A 80 10.67 -16.92 3.08
N ALA A 81 9.41 -17.40 3.11
CA ALA A 81 8.58 -17.47 1.91
C ALA A 81 8.30 -16.08 1.33
N PHE A 82 8.02 -15.09 2.18
CA PHE A 82 7.82 -13.70 1.78
C PHE A 82 9.07 -13.09 1.13
N GLU A 83 10.24 -13.19 1.78
CA GLU A 83 11.50 -12.66 1.23
C GLU A 83 11.89 -13.34 -0.09
N LEU A 84 11.67 -14.66 -0.20
CA LEU A 84 11.88 -15.39 -1.44
C LEU A 84 10.95 -14.86 -2.53
N ALA A 85 9.66 -14.63 -2.23
CA ALA A 85 8.74 -14.05 -3.18
C ALA A 85 9.18 -12.66 -3.68
N LEU A 86 9.67 -11.80 -2.78
CA LEU A 86 10.18 -10.48 -3.14
C LEU A 86 11.36 -10.57 -4.12
N SER A 87 12.29 -11.51 -3.89
CA SER A 87 13.43 -11.73 -4.80
C SER A 87 13.04 -12.24 -6.18
N LEU A 88 11.96 -13.02 -6.27
CA LEU A 88 11.47 -13.61 -7.52
C LEU A 88 10.53 -12.67 -8.29
N ARG A 89 10.00 -11.63 -7.65
CA ARG A 89 8.93 -10.77 -8.19
C ARG A 89 9.20 -10.23 -9.61
N VAL A 90 10.46 -9.93 -9.91
CA VAL A 90 10.89 -9.37 -11.20
C VAL A 90 11.21 -10.46 -12.22
N THR A 91 11.82 -11.56 -11.80
CA THR A 91 12.35 -12.61 -12.67
C THR A 91 11.34 -13.72 -12.95
N ASP A 92 10.55 -14.10 -11.96
CA ASP A 92 9.52 -15.14 -12.03
C ASP A 92 8.30 -14.75 -11.16
N PRO A 93 7.38 -13.92 -11.70
CA PRO A 93 6.20 -13.48 -10.96
C PRO A 93 5.24 -14.63 -10.62
N GLY A 94 5.26 -15.74 -11.37
CA GLY A 94 4.42 -16.91 -11.09
C GLY A 94 4.89 -17.66 -9.83
N LEU A 95 6.20 -17.90 -9.72
CA LEU A 95 6.79 -18.49 -8.53
C LEU A 95 6.72 -17.52 -7.34
N ALA A 96 6.90 -16.22 -7.55
CA ALA A 96 6.70 -15.20 -6.52
C ALA A 96 5.29 -15.28 -5.92
N ASN A 97 4.25 -15.41 -6.76
CA ASN A 97 2.87 -15.55 -6.30
C ASN A 97 2.65 -16.83 -5.49
N THR A 98 3.27 -17.93 -5.92
CA THR A 98 3.23 -19.20 -5.19
C THR A 98 3.83 -19.05 -3.79
N LYS A 99 4.93 -18.32 -3.66
CA LYS A 99 5.61 -18.07 -2.38
C LYS A 99 4.86 -17.09 -1.46
N LEU A 100 4.24 -16.05 -2.02
CA LEU A 100 3.31 -15.22 -1.24
C LEU A 100 2.09 -16.01 -0.74
N THR A 101 1.56 -16.91 -1.57
CA THR A 101 0.43 -17.77 -1.17
C THR A 101 0.83 -18.74 -0.05
N GLU A 102 2.05 -19.28 -0.10
CA GLU A 102 2.62 -20.09 0.99
C GLU A 102 2.71 -19.27 2.29
N ALA A 103 3.24 -18.04 2.22
CA ALA A 103 3.34 -17.15 3.36
C ALA A 103 1.96 -16.78 3.94
N ALA A 104 1.00 -16.45 3.07
CA ALA A 104 -0.38 -16.11 3.46
C ALA A 104 -1.15 -17.28 4.08
N ARG A 105 -0.81 -18.54 3.74
CA ARG A 105 -1.42 -19.71 4.41
C ARG A 105 -0.99 -19.81 5.88
N ILE A 106 0.22 -19.36 6.19
CA ILE A 106 0.77 -19.37 7.55
C ILE A 106 0.31 -18.13 8.31
N GLU A 107 0.30 -16.96 7.65
CA GLU A 107 -0.04 -15.68 8.26
C GLU A 107 -1.01 -14.86 7.38
N PRO A 108 -2.30 -15.23 7.32
CA PRO A 108 -3.25 -14.69 6.34
C PRO A 108 -3.57 -13.21 6.50
N ASP A 109 -3.42 -12.66 7.71
CA ASP A 109 -3.70 -11.26 8.00
C ASP A 109 -2.42 -10.41 8.17
N ASN A 110 -1.23 -10.92 7.82
CA ASN A 110 -0.01 -10.12 7.83
C ASN A 110 -0.08 -9.07 6.70
N LEU A 111 0.02 -7.79 7.05
CA LEU A 111 -0.18 -6.71 6.11
C LEU A 111 0.91 -6.65 5.03
N GLN A 112 2.16 -7.01 5.33
CA GLN A 112 3.23 -7.02 4.31
C GLN A 112 2.94 -8.04 3.21
N ILE A 113 2.49 -9.24 3.59
CA ILE A 113 2.09 -10.29 2.64
C ILE A 113 0.93 -9.81 1.77
N LEU A 114 -0.11 -9.25 2.38
CA LEU A 114 -1.29 -8.75 1.66
C LEU A 114 -0.94 -7.64 0.65
N LEU A 115 -0.13 -6.66 1.06
CA LEU A 115 0.30 -5.56 0.18
C LEU A 115 1.00 -6.08 -1.08
N GLU A 116 1.91 -7.02 -0.93
CA GLU A 116 2.63 -7.58 -2.07
C GLU A 116 1.75 -8.49 -2.93
N GLN A 117 0.78 -9.20 -2.35
CA GLN A 117 -0.23 -9.94 -3.13
C GLN A 117 -1.04 -8.99 -4.01
N PHE A 118 -1.53 -7.86 -3.48
CA PHE A 118 -2.28 -6.89 -4.26
C PHE A 118 -1.44 -6.31 -5.40
N ARG A 119 -0.19 -5.96 -5.13
CA ARG A 119 0.74 -5.43 -6.14
C ARG A 119 1.03 -6.47 -7.22
N LEU A 120 1.22 -7.74 -6.85
CA LEU A 120 1.47 -8.80 -7.82
C LEU A 120 0.24 -9.12 -8.66
N GLN A 121 -0.95 -9.08 -8.07
CA GLN A 121 -2.23 -9.19 -8.79
C GLN A 121 -2.41 -8.05 -9.82
N ILE A 122 -2.19 -6.80 -9.41
CA ILE A 122 -2.21 -5.64 -10.33
C ILE A 122 -1.23 -5.84 -11.48
N ALA A 123 -0.02 -6.30 -11.16
CA ALA A 123 1.02 -6.49 -12.14
C ALA A 123 0.71 -7.64 -13.10
N GLY A 124 0.02 -8.69 -12.63
CA GLY A 124 -0.50 -9.81 -13.41
C GLY A 124 -1.82 -9.54 -14.13
N GLY A 125 -2.43 -8.36 -13.94
CA GLY A 125 -3.68 -7.97 -14.59
C GLY A 125 -4.96 -8.32 -13.82
N ASP A 126 -4.88 -8.97 -12.66
CA ASP A 126 -6.03 -9.22 -11.77
C ASP A 126 -6.39 -7.96 -10.95
N CYS A 127 -6.80 -6.90 -11.64
CA CYS A 127 -7.14 -5.63 -11.02
C CYS A 127 -8.34 -5.73 -10.07
N ASP A 128 -9.38 -6.49 -10.44
CA ASP A 128 -10.59 -6.64 -9.65
C ASP A 128 -10.35 -7.48 -8.38
N GLY A 129 -9.54 -8.53 -8.46
CA GLY A 129 -9.10 -9.30 -7.31
C GLY A 129 -8.31 -8.43 -6.33
N ALA A 130 -7.33 -7.67 -6.84
CA ALA A 130 -6.56 -6.73 -6.04
C ALA A 130 -7.45 -5.68 -5.38
N HIS A 131 -8.43 -5.11 -6.09
CA HIS A 131 -9.30 -4.07 -5.56
C HIS A 131 -10.16 -4.59 -4.41
N ARG A 132 -10.83 -5.75 -4.60
CA ARG A 132 -11.63 -6.36 -3.52
C ARG A 132 -10.79 -6.70 -2.30
N GLY A 133 -9.59 -7.25 -2.50
CA GLY A 133 -8.67 -7.60 -1.43
C GLY A 133 -8.18 -6.37 -0.65
N ALA A 134 -7.69 -5.36 -1.38
CA ALA A 134 -7.18 -4.14 -0.79
C ALA A 134 -8.26 -3.33 -0.06
N GLN A 135 -9.47 -3.24 -0.63
CA GLN A 135 -10.59 -2.57 0.04
C GLN A 135 -10.97 -3.28 1.34
N LYS A 136 -11.11 -4.61 1.32
CA LYS A 136 -11.41 -5.40 2.52
C LYS A 136 -10.35 -5.23 3.61
N ALA A 137 -9.08 -5.17 3.21
CA ALA A 137 -7.99 -4.91 4.16
C ALA A 137 -8.07 -3.48 4.72
N LEU A 138 -8.37 -2.48 3.87
CA LEU A 138 -8.52 -1.08 4.28
C LEU A 138 -9.71 -0.86 5.23
N ASP A 139 -10.81 -1.58 5.02
CA ASP A 139 -11.98 -1.54 5.90
C ASP A 139 -11.65 -2.05 7.32
N ARG A 140 -10.69 -2.99 7.43
CA ARG A 140 -10.21 -3.53 8.71
C ARG A 140 -9.19 -2.61 9.36
N ASN A 141 -8.28 -2.04 8.57
CA ASN A 141 -7.23 -1.16 9.05
C ASN A 141 -7.09 0.08 8.14
N PRO A 142 -7.80 1.18 8.44
CA PRO A 142 -7.84 2.34 7.56
C PRO A 142 -6.61 3.27 7.70
N PHE A 143 -5.67 2.97 8.61
CA PHE A 143 -4.61 3.90 8.95
C PHE A 143 -3.33 3.79 8.10
N PRO A 144 -2.78 2.59 7.82
CA PRO A 144 -1.55 2.44 7.06
C PRO A 144 -1.64 3.08 5.68
N GLU A 145 -0.72 4.00 5.41
CA GLU A 145 -0.69 4.69 4.13
C GLU A 145 -0.37 3.74 2.98
N ASP A 146 0.50 2.75 3.19
CA ASP A 146 0.82 1.75 2.17
C ASP A 146 -0.39 0.94 1.73
N LEU A 147 -1.32 0.68 2.65
CA LEU A 147 -2.58 -0.01 2.33
C LEU A 147 -3.53 0.90 1.55
N ARG A 148 -3.62 2.18 1.91
CA ARG A 148 -4.37 3.17 1.13
C ARG A 148 -3.79 3.34 -0.28
N LEU A 149 -2.46 3.36 -0.41
CA LEU A 149 -1.76 3.43 -1.69
C LEU A 149 -2.06 2.19 -2.53
N ALA A 150 -1.98 0.98 -1.96
CA ALA A 150 -2.30 -0.26 -2.65
C ALA A 150 -3.78 -0.32 -3.09
N ALA A 151 -4.71 0.15 -2.25
CA ALA A 151 -6.12 0.27 -2.61
C ALA A 151 -6.34 1.26 -3.76
N ALA A 152 -5.64 2.40 -3.76
CA ALA A 152 -5.71 3.39 -4.84
C ALA A 152 -5.12 2.85 -6.14
N GLN A 153 -3.99 2.13 -6.07
CA GLN A 153 -3.39 1.40 -7.18
C GLN A 153 -4.38 0.40 -7.80
N ALA A 154 -5.01 -0.41 -6.96
CA ALA A 154 -5.97 -1.42 -7.39
C ALA A 154 -7.24 -0.81 -7.99
N ALA A 155 -7.78 0.25 -7.38
CA ALA A 155 -8.93 0.99 -7.89
C ALA A 155 -8.64 1.58 -9.27
N LEU A 156 -7.48 2.23 -9.43
CA LEU A 156 -7.07 2.78 -10.71
C LEU A 156 -6.88 1.67 -11.75
N CYS A 157 -6.20 0.57 -11.40
CA CYS A 157 -6.06 -0.63 -12.24
C CYS A 157 -7.42 -1.09 -12.79
N ALA A 158 -8.39 -1.27 -11.90
CA ALA A 158 -9.73 -1.76 -12.18
C ALA A 158 -10.66 -0.73 -12.87
N GLY A 159 -10.17 0.48 -13.17
CA GLY A 159 -10.96 1.54 -13.80
C GLY A 159 -11.99 2.20 -12.87
N ARG A 160 -11.89 1.99 -11.55
CA ARG A 160 -12.76 2.58 -10.53
C ARG A 160 -12.24 3.98 -10.16
N LEU A 161 -12.39 4.93 -11.08
CA LEU A 161 -11.83 6.27 -10.93
C LEU A 161 -12.39 7.04 -9.73
N GLN A 162 -13.65 6.81 -9.36
CA GLN A 162 -14.27 7.46 -8.20
C GLN A 162 -13.64 7.00 -6.87
N ASP A 163 -13.40 5.69 -6.73
CA ASP A 163 -12.74 5.11 -5.56
C ASP A 163 -11.30 5.65 -5.45
N PHE A 164 -10.57 5.69 -6.57
CA PHE A 164 -9.25 6.28 -6.64
C PHE A 164 -9.25 7.75 -6.18
N GLN A 165 -10.16 8.59 -6.70
CA GLN A 165 -10.25 10.01 -6.32
C GLN A 165 -10.54 10.18 -4.82
N THR A 166 -11.43 9.35 -4.28
CA THR A 166 -11.76 9.36 -2.85
C THR A 166 -10.52 9.06 -2.00
N LEU A 167 -9.81 7.97 -2.32
CA LEU A 167 -8.58 7.58 -1.61
C LEU A 167 -7.47 8.64 -1.75
N ARG A 168 -7.30 9.20 -2.95
CA ARG A 168 -6.27 10.20 -3.27
C ARG A 168 -6.52 11.53 -2.56
N SER A 169 -7.78 11.95 -2.41
CA SER A 169 -8.17 13.20 -1.76
C SER A 169 -7.99 13.16 -0.24
N ALA A 170 -7.94 11.96 0.36
CA ALA A 170 -7.77 11.78 1.80
C ALA A 170 -6.31 11.97 2.27
N ILE A 171 -5.35 12.19 1.35
CA ILE A 171 -3.92 12.30 1.65
C ILE A 171 -3.30 13.58 1.06
N ASP A 172 -2.49 14.26 1.88
CA ASP A 172 -1.58 15.29 1.41
C ASP A 172 -0.31 14.64 0.83
N ALA A 173 -0.38 14.25 -0.44
CA ALA A 173 0.69 13.52 -1.13
C ALA A 173 2.06 14.23 -1.09
N LYS A 174 2.08 15.57 -0.97
CA LYS A 174 3.34 16.35 -0.90
C LYS A 174 4.08 16.18 0.43
N LYS A 175 3.38 15.76 1.49
CA LYS A 175 3.96 15.48 2.81
C LYS A 175 4.13 13.98 3.07
N SER A 176 3.72 13.16 2.10
CA SER A 176 3.74 11.72 2.23
C SER A 176 5.16 11.17 2.00
N PRO A 177 5.62 10.19 2.80
CA PRO A 177 6.83 9.42 2.48
C PRO A 177 6.69 8.58 1.19
N ARG A 178 5.47 8.51 0.62
CA ARG A 178 5.12 7.83 -0.62
C ARG A 178 4.79 8.82 -1.76
N GLU A 179 5.24 10.08 -1.66
CA GLU A 179 4.97 11.12 -2.67
C GLU A 179 5.19 10.64 -4.11
N ILE A 180 6.34 10.00 -4.39
CA ILE A 180 6.67 9.55 -5.75
C ILE A 180 5.65 8.53 -6.31
N PHE A 181 5.10 7.68 -5.44
CA PHE A 181 4.13 6.66 -5.85
C PHE A 181 2.73 7.27 -6.04
N TRP A 182 2.36 8.24 -5.21
CA TRP A 182 1.13 9.02 -5.43
C TRP A 182 1.18 9.82 -6.73
N LEU A 183 2.32 10.45 -7.03
CA LEU A 183 2.54 11.12 -8.31
C LEU A 183 2.46 10.15 -9.50
N ALA A 184 3.01 8.94 -9.36
CA ALA A 184 2.88 7.90 -10.39
C ALA A 184 1.42 7.52 -10.68
N LEU A 185 0.54 7.52 -9.67
CA LEU A 185 -0.90 7.30 -9.88
C LEU A 185 -1.59 8.48 -10.55
N ASP A 186 -1.24 9.71 -10.17
CA ASP A 186 -1.77 10.93 -10.81
C ASP A 186 -1.37 10.96 -12.30
N LEU A 187 -0.19 10.44 -12.66
CA LEU A 187 0.25 10.23 -14.04
C LEU A 187 -0.62 9.20 -14.77
N GLU A 188 -0.82 8.01 -14.18
CA GLU A 188 -1.68 7.01 -14.81
C GLU A 188 -3.12 7.50 -15.01
N GLN A 189 -3.68 8.23 -14.05
CA GLN A 189 -4.99 8.86 -14.20
C GLN A 189 -4.99 9.88 -15.36
N SER A 190 -3.97 10.73 -15.44
CA SER A 190 -3.83 11.72 -16.52
C SER A 190 -3.74 11.05 -17.89
N HIS A 191 -3.04 9.92 -17.99
CA HIS A 191 -2.98 9.13 -19.22
C HIS A 191 -4.35 8.54 -19.59
N ARG A 192 -5.08 7.94 -18.63
CA ARG A 192 -6.42 7.36 -18.88
C ARG A 192 -7.44 8.40 -19.32
N THR A 193 -7.30 9.64 -18.84
CA THR A 193 -8.17 10.78 -19.16
C THR A 193 -7.67 11.61 -20.35
N SER A 194 -6.62 11.14 -21.04
CA SER A 194 -5.98 11.85 -22.16
C SER A 194 -5.54 13.28 -21.84
N ASN A 195 -5.29 13.61 -20.57
CA ASN A 195 -4.77 14.90 -20.15
C ASN A 195 -3.24 14.92 -20.26
N PHE A 196 -2.75 14.87 -21.51
CA PHE A 196 -1.32 14.68 -21.75
C PHE A 196 -0.46 15.88 -21.34
N GLY A 197 -1.02 17.10 -21.39
CA GLY A 197 -0.33 18.32 -20.93
C GLY A 197 0.02 18.25 -19.44
N ARG A 198 -0.99 17.99 -18.59
CA ARG A 198 -0.78 17.80 -17.15
C ARG A 198 0.12 16.60 -16.86
N GLY A 199 -0.08 15.49 -17.57
CA GLY A 199 0.74 14.29 -17.41
C GLY A 199 2.23 14.55 -17.68
N ARG A 200 2.55 15.36 -18.69
CA ARG A 200 3.92 15.77 -18.98
C ARG A 200 4.52 16.62 -17.85
N GLU A 201 3.80 17.61 -17.34
CA GLU A 201 4.25 18.45 -16.22
C GLU A 201 4.55 17.63 -14.97
N LEU A 202 3.63 16.72 -14.62
CA LEU A 202 3.80 15.81 -13.49
C LEU A 202 4.99 14.85 -13.70
N SER A 203 5.24 14.41 -14.94
CA SER A 203 6.37 13.51 -15.24
C SER A 203 7.70 14.23 -15.05
N VAL A 204 7.77 15.50 -15.46
CA VAL A 204 8.94 16.34 -15.20
C VAL A 204 9.14 16.54 -13.70
N GLN A 205 8.07 16.83 -12.94
CA GLN A 205 8.14 16.94 -11.49
C GLN A 205 8.66 15.64 -10.86
N LEU A 206 8.09 14.50 -11.22
CA LEU A 206 8.48 13.19 -10.70
C LEU A 206 9.94 12.86 -11.02
N SER A 207 10.41 13.17 -12.24
CA SER A 207 11.81 12.94 -12.64
C SER A 207 12.82 13.83 -11.90
N LYS A 208 12.37 14.98 -11.38
CA LYS A 208 13.18 15.87 -10.53
C LYS A 208 13.18 15.41 -9.07
N ALA A 209 12.03 14.90 -8.59
CA ALA A 209 11.89 14.36 -7.25
C ALA A 209 12.77 13.12 -7.04
N ASP A 210 12.82 12.24 -8.04
CA ASP A 210 13.69 11.07 -8.03
C ASP A 210 14.23 10.75 -9.43
N THR A 211 15.49 11.13 -9.67
CA THR A 211 16.16 10.91 -10.96
C THR A 211 16.52 9.46 -11.24
N ALA A 212 16.49 8.59 -10.22
CA ALA A 212 16.77 7.17 -10.32
C ALA A 212 15.50 6.33 -10.48
N PHE A 213 14.31 6.92 -10.39
CA PHE A 213 13.05 6.22 -10.55
C PHE A 213 12.71 6.02 -12.04
N PRO A 214 12.72 4.77 -12.58
CA PRO A 214 12.56 4.55 -14.01
C PRO A 214 11.21 5.02 -14.56
N GLU A 215 10.12 4.78 -13.83
CA GLU A 215 8.76 5.08 -14.32
C GLU A 215 8.53 6.56 -14.58
N ALA A 216 9.28 7.46 -13.93
CA ALA A 216 9.24 8.89 -14.24
C ALA A 216 9.55 9.18 -15.72
N PHE A 217 10.54 8.47 -16.26
CA PHE A 217 10.99 8.61 -17.66
C PHE A 217 10.09 7.84 -18.63
N TYR A 218 9.52 6.70 -18.22
CA TYR A 218 8.49 6.03 -19.01
C TYR A 218 7.30 6.97 -19.24
N TRP A 219 6.76 7.56 -18.17
CA TRP A 219 5.61 8.44 -18.29
C TRP A 219 5.93 9.69 -19.10
N LEU A 220 7.08 10.33 -18.89
CA LEU A 220 7.50 11.48 -19.70
C LEU A 220 7.53 11.15 -21.20
N TRP A 221 8.15 10.02 -21.56
CA TRP A 221 8.17 9.53 -22.94
C TRP A 221 6.74 9.30 -23.46
N LYS A 222 5.90 8.61 -22.70
CA LYS A 222 4.51 8.28 -23.09
C LYS A 222 3.66 9.53 -23.33
N PHE A 223 3.79 10.53 -22.46
CA PHE A 223 3.08 11.81 -22.60
C PHE A 223 3.58 12.64 -23.78
N ASN A 224 4.89 12.66 -24.03
CA ASN A 224 5.46 13.31 -25.21
C ASN A 224 4.96 12.67 -26.51
N GLN A 225 4.85 11.34 -26.57
CA GLN A 225 4.22 10.64 -27.71
C GLN A 225 2.77 11.09 -27.92
N GLY A 226 1.95 11.15 -26.86
CA GLY A 226 0.57 11.64 -26.93
C GLY A 226 0.45 13.08 -27.42
N LEU A 227 1.46 13.91 -27.14
CA LEU A 227 1.57 15.30 -27.61
C LEU A 227 2.26 15.45 -28.97
N LYS A 228 2.69 14.34 -29.60
CA LYS A 228 3.48 14.34 -30.84
C LYS A 228 4.79 15.13 -30.71
N ILE A 229 5.39 15.13 -29.52
CA ILE A 229 6.70 15.71 -29.25
C ILE A 229 7.74 14.59 -29.36
N PRO A 230 8.72 14.67 -30.27
CA PRO A 230 9.77 13.66 -30.35
C PRO A 230 10.65 13.73 -29.10
N ASP A 231 10.71 12.64 -28.34
CA ASP A 231 11.55 12.53 -27.15
C ASP A 231 12.06 11.09 -26.94
N GLU A 232 12.98 10.66 -27.82
CA GLU A 232 13.66 9.38 -27.65
C GLU A 232 14.55 9.33 -26.40
N ARG A 233 14.96 10.50 -25.87
CA ARG A 233 15.88 10.60 -24.74
C ARG A 233 15.24 10.05 -23.47
N ALA A 234 13.99 10.42 -23.20
CA ALA A 234 13.24 9.89 -22.05
C ALA A 234 13.07 8.36 -22.14
N GLY A 235 12.70 7.83 -23.30
CA GLY A 235 12.54 6.39 -23.52
C GLY A 235 13.87 5.63 -23.36
N THR A 236 14.96 6.15 -23.92
CA THR A 236 16.31 5.57 -23.76
C THR A 236 16.76 5.58 -22.31
N LYS A 237 16.48 6.65 -21.56
CA LYS A 237 16.81 6.75 -20.14
C LYS A 237 16.02 5.77 -19.28
N TYR A 238 14.72 5.57 -19.55
CA TYR A 238 13.92 4.53 -18.90
C TYR A 238 14.54 3.13 -19.08
N LEU A 239 14.90 2.77 -20.32
CA LEU A 239 15.53 1.47 -20.60
C LEU A 239 16.87 1.31 -19.90
N ALA A 240 17.70 2.35 -19.88
CA ALA A 240 18.98 2.33 -19.19
C ALA A 240 18.80 2.11 -17.68
N LEU A 241 17.90 2.85 -17.03
CA LEU A 241 17.62 2.72 -15.61
C LEU A 241 17.06 1.35 -15.24
N CYS A 242 16.18 0.79 -16.07
CA CYS A 242 15.64 -0.55 -15.85
C CYS A 242 16.70 -1.64 -15.98
N LYS A 243 17.65 -1.50 -16.92
CA LYS A 243 18.78 -2.44 -17.08
C LYS A 243 19.79 -2.33 -15.94
N SER A 244 19.96 -1.15 -15.35
CA SER A 244 20.89 -0.91 -14.24
C SER A 244 20.23 -0.94 -12.85
N LEU A 245 19.02 -1.50 -12.73
CA LEU A 245 18.26 -1.48 -11.48
C LEU A 245 18.90 -2.43 -10.45
N SER A 246 19.54 -1.88 -9.43
CA SER A 246 20.13 -2.66 -8.33
C SER A 246 19.06 -3.25 -7.41
N SER A 247 19.38 -4.34 -6.70
CA SER A 247 18.48 -4.94 -5.70
C SER A 247 18.01 -3.94 -4.63
N ARG A 248 18.85 -2.97 -4.27
CA ARG A 248 18.50 -1.89 -3.33
C ARG A 248 17.40 -0.98 -3.92
N LEU A 249 17.56 -0.56 -5.17
CA LEU A 249 16.56 0.28 -5.85
C LEU A 249 15.27 -0.49 -6.12
N THR A 250 15.37 -1.78 -6.47
CA THR A 250 14.20 -2.67 -6.58
C THR A 250 13.43 -2.71 -5.27
N ARG A 251 14.12 -2.82 -4.12
CA ARG A 251 13.51 -2.76 -2.79
C ARG A 251 12.88 -1.39 -2.48
N GLN A 252 13.56 -0.31 -2.85
CA GLN A 252 13.07 1.07 -2.66
C GLN A 252 11.78 1.32 -3.45
N TYR A 253 11.68 0.80 -4.68
CA TYR A 253 10.53 0.98 -5.56
C TYR A 253 9.54 -0.20 -5.51
N LEU A 254 9.54 -1.01 -4.43
CA LEU A 254 8.61 -2.14 -4.30
C LEU A 254 7.16 -1.71 -4.41
N ALA A 255 6.83 -0.49 -3.99
CA ALA A 255 5.47 0.00 -4.03
C ALA A 255 4.95 0.24 -5.46
N GLU A 256 5.79 0.28 -6.50
CA GLU A 256 5.36 0.44 -7.90
C GLU A 256 5.08 -0.93 -8.55
N PRO A 257 3.81 -1.31 -8.80
CA PRO A 257 3.46 -2.63 -9.33
C PRO A 257 3.98 -2.88 -10.75
N ARG A 258 4.20 -1.81 -11.53
CA ARG A 258 4.58 -1.89 -12.95
C ARG A 258 6.04 -1.57 -13.22
N LEU A 259 6.86 -1.51 -12.17
CA LEU A 259 8.27 -1.17 -12.26
C LEU A 259 8.97 -1.96 -13.37
N CYS A 260 9.43 -1.24 -14.39
CA CYS A 260 10.18 -1.78 -15.53
C CYS A 260 9.47 -2.85 -16.37
N ARG A 261 8.13 -2.96 -16.28
CA ARG A 261 7.36 -3.95 -17.05
C ARG A 261 7.14 -3.57 -18.51
N ARG A 262 7.40 -2.30 -18.86
CA ARG A 262 7.08 -1.73 -20.19
C ARG A 262 8.31 -1.61 -21.10
N GLN A 263 9.39 -2.32 -20.79
CA GLN A 263 10.63 -2.27 -21.56
C GLN A 263 10.43 -2.68 -23.02
N ALA A 264 9.70 -3.77 -23.27
CA ALA A 264 9.43 -4.25 -24.62
C ALA A 264 8.62 -3.25 -25.47
N GLU A 265 7.66 -2.55 -24.87
CA GLU A 265 6.89 -1.47 -25.53
C GLU A 265 7.83 -0.36 -26.01
N VAL A 266 8.67 0.15 -25.09
CA VAL A 266 9.57 1.27 -25.38
C VAL A 266 10.65 0.88 -26.39
N GLU A 267 11.22 -0.33 -26.28
CA GLU A 267 12.23 -0.83 -27.23
C GLU A 267 11.66 -1.00 -28.63
N ALA A 268 10.43 -1.51 -28.76
CA ALA A 268 9.79 -1.69 -30.05
C ALA A 268 9.54 -0.33 -30.74
N GLU A 269 9.10 0.67 -29.99
CA GLU A 269 8.75 1.97 -30.57
C GLU A 269 9.99 2.79 -30.96
N ILE A 270 11.05 2.79 -30.15
CA ILE A 270 12.34 3.44 -30.50
C ILE A 270 12.98 2.78 -31.73
N LYS A 271 12.79 1.47 -31.92
CA LYS A 271 13.27 0.80 -33.14
C LYS A 271 12.52 1.25 -34.39
N LYS A 272 11.21 1.49 -34.29
CA LYS A 272 10.39 1.94 -35.42
C LYS A 272 10.75 3.36 -35.86
N SER A 273 10.93 4.29 -34.91
CA SER A 273 11.27 5.69 -35.22
C SER A 273 12.57 5.82 -36.02
N ARG A 274 13.56 4.95 -35.75
CA ARG A 274 14.85 4.92 -36.46
C ARG A 274 14.79 4.34 -37.87
N VAL A 275 13.76 3.58 -38.22
CA VAL A 275 13.60 3.02 -39.58
C VAL A 275 12.90 4.01 -40.51
N THR A 276 12.16 4.97 -39.93
CA THR A 276 11.41 5.99 -40.68
C THR A 276 12.18 7.27 -40.96
N GLU A 277 13.41 7.40 -40.43
CA GLU A 277 14.36 8.48 -40.75
C GLU A 277 15.32 8.05 -41.87
#